data_AF-A0A8H8CLT3-F1
#
_entry.id   AF-A0A8H8CLT3-F1
#
_cell.length_a   1.000
_cell.length_b   1.000
_cell.length_c   1.000
_cell.angle_alpha   90.00
_cell.angle_beta   90.00
_cell.angle_gamma   90.00
#
_symmetry.space_group_name_H-M   'P 1'
#
loop_
_entity.id
_entity.type
_entity.pdbx_description
1 polymer ?
#
loop_
_entity_poly.entity_id
_entity_poly.type
_entity_poly.pdbx_seq_one_letter_code
_entity_poly.pdbx_strand_id
1 'polypeptide(L)'
;MGASQSKSDTPDEKVFQSETPISFSPDVVNQLADRLDAPETTPERQSILDAHIRARIRDELEHLKRDEAAVRQEIEQALEKENLDRETSMAGEASSPEGESESTTGSIKNSAALFGDLEEVKAKIDKYQANKKSTEYPEVEANGAAVADCYRKNKDKPLICVSEVTKFKAAVDRLEQASPIFPVITVVR
;
A
#
# COMPACT_ATOMS: atom_id res chain seq x y z
N MET A 1 -31.74 -35.49 52.28
CA MET A 1 -30.87 -34.98 51.20
C MET A 1 -29.48 -34.87 51.81
N GLY A 2 -28.45 -35.67 51.52
CA GLY A 2 -28.11 -36.44 50.34
C GLY A 2 -26.67 -36.06 49.97
N ALA A 3 -25.69 -36.44 50.81
CA ALA A 3 -24.27 -36.14 50.61
C ALA A 3 -23.55 -37.38 50.08
N SER A 4 -23.23 -37.36 48.79
CA SER A 4 -22.37 -38.38 48.16
C SER A 4 -21.13 -37.69 47.60
N GLN A 5 -20.01 -38.06 48.20
CA GLN A 5 -18.63 -37.78 47.83
C GLN A 5 -18.37 -38.11 46.35
N SER A 6 -17.93 -37.13 45.56
CA SER A 6 -17.42 -37.34 44.20
C SER A 6 -16.00 -37.89 44.29
N LYS A 7 -15.82 -39.19 44.04
CA LYS A 7 -14.51 -39.75 43.70
C LYS A 7 -14.18 -39.40 42.25
N SER A 8 -12.95 -39.01 42.01
CA SER A 8 -12.38 -38.66 40.72
C SER A 8 -12.45 -39.83 39.73
N ASP A 9 -13.23 -39.66 38.67
CA ASP A 9 -13.16 -40.45 37.44
C ASP A 9 -11.85 -40.09 36.71
N THR A 10 -10.78 -40.87 36.93
CA THR A 10 -9.66 -40.95 36.00
C THR A 10 -9.93 -42.11 35.05
N PRO A 11 -9.95 -41.91 33.72
CA PRO A 11 -10.27 -42.99 32.79
C PRO A 11 -9.12 -44.01 32.76
N ASP A 12 -9.44 -45.25 33.13
CA ASP A 12 -8.79 -46.51 32.74
C ASP A 12 -7.24 -46.55 32.75
N GLU A 13 -6.62 -46.66 33.93
CA GLU A 13 -5.26 -47.21 34.02
C GLU A 13 -5.34 -48.74 33.94
N LYS A 14 -5.30 -49.28 32.72
CA LYS A 14 -5.20 -50.73 32.49
C LYS A 14 -3.78 -51.22 32.71
N VAL A 15 -3.48 -51.67 33.91
CA VAL A 15 -2.21 -52.34 34.24
C VAL A 15 -2.29 -53.81 33.77
N PHE A 16 -1.66 -54.12 32.64
CA PHE A 16 -1.50 -55.50 32.17
C PHE A 16 -0.33 -56.16 32.90
N GLN A 17 -0.62 -57.14 33.77
CA GLN A 17 0.41 -57.97 34.38
C GLN A 17 0.69 -59.15 33.44
N SER A 18 1.94 -59.32 33.02
CA SER A 18 2.37 -60.47 32.21
C SER A 18 2.34 -61.73 33.08
N GLU A 19 1.45 -62.68 32.77
CA GLU A 19 1.30 -63.96 33.50
C GLU A 19 2.47 -64.94 33.30
N THR A 20 3.45 -64.61 32.44
CA THR A 20 4.66 -65.40 32.24
C THR A 20 5.87 -64.73 32.89
N PRO A 21 6.67 -65.44 33.72
CA PRO A 21 7.89 -64.89 34.29
C PRO A 21 8.87 -64.56 33.16
N ILE A 22 9.10 -63.26 32.93
CA ILE A 22 10.12 -62.79 32.00
C ILE A 22 11.47 -63.07 32.67
N SER A 23 12.11 -64.18 32.30
CA SER A 23 13.47 -64.50 32.74
C SER A 23 14.46 -63.89 31.75
N PHE A 24 15.25 -62.93 32.23
CA PHE A 24 16.34 -62.37 31.45
C PHE A 24 17.56 -63.28 31.58
N SER A 25 18.33 -63.44 30.50
CA SER A 25 19.61 -64.13 30.57
C SER A 25 20.54 -63.44 31.59
N PRO A 26 21.28 -64.19 32.42
CA PRO A 26 22.20 -63.63 33.41
C PRO A 26 23.17 -62.60 32.82
N ASP A 27 23.61 -62.80 31.57
CA ASP A 27 24.52 -61.88 30.88
C ASP A 27 23.91 -60.48 30.64
N VAL A 28 22.62 -60.40 30.32
CA VAL A 28 21.92 -59.12 30.15
C VAL A 28 21.75 -58.43 31.49
N VAL A 29 21.45 -59.19 32.55
CA VAL A 29 21.32 -58.67 33.92
C VAL A 29 22.67 -58.12 34.41
N ASN A 30 23.76 -58.85 34.17
CA ASN A 30 25.11 -58.42 34.53
C ASN A 30 25.53 -57.16 33.73
N GLN A 31 25.29 -57.13 32.42
CA GLN A 31 25.57 -55.93 31.61
C GLN A 31 24.77 -54.69 32.03
N LEU A 32 23.52 -54.89 32.48
CA LEU A 32 22.70 -53.81 33.02
C LEU A 32 23.21 -53.37 34.40
N ALA A 33 23.57 -54.31 35.28
CA ALA A 33 24.15 -54.02 36.59
C ALA A 33 25.48 -53.27 36.49
N ASP A 34 26.39 -53.72 35.62
CA ASP A 34 27.67 -53.05 35.36
C ASP A 34 27.49 -51.64 34.78
N ARG A 35 26.38 -51.39 34.06
CA ARG A 35 26.02 -50.08 33.52
C ARG A 35 25.34 -49.15 34.53
N LEU A 36 24.78 -49.67 35.62
CA LEU A 36 24.20 -48.83 36.69
C LEU A 36 25.27 -48.07 37.47
N ASP A 37 26.47 -48.66 37.57
CA ASP A 37 27.62 -48.05 38.22
C ASP A 37 28.39 -47.08 37.30
N ALA A 38 28.09 -47.09 35.99
CA ALA A 38 28.64 -46.14 35.03
C ALA A 38 27.78 -44.85 34.99
N PRO A 39 28.35 -43.66 35.33
CA PRO A 39 27.60 -42.41 35.37
C PRO A 39 27.24 -41.85 33.97
N GLU A 40 27.79 -42.43 32.91
CA GLU A 40 27.72 -41.88 31.55
C GLU A 40 26.86 -42.73 30.61
N THR A 41 26.08 -42.06 29.77
CA THR A 41 25.35 -42.75 28.71
C THR A 41 26.33 -43.25 27.65
N THR A 42 26.05 -44.42 27.05
CA THR A 42 26.90 -44.90 25.97
C THR A 42 26.87 -43.92 24.78
N PRO A 43 27.97 -43.73 24.05
CA PRO A 43 28.04 -42.76 22.95
C PRO A 43 26.99 -43.03 21.86
N GLU A 44 26.67 -44.30 21.62
CA GLU A 44 25.58 -44.70 20.71
C GLU A 44 24.22 -44.19 21.20
N ARG A 45 23.90 -44.36 22.48
CA ARG A 45 22.65 -43.88 23.08
C ARG A 45 22.59 -42.35 23.08
N GLN A 46 23.70 -41.68 23.39
CA GLN A 46 23.78 -40.22 23.32
C GLN A 46 23.48 -39.70 21.91
N SER A 47 24.02 -40.35 20.86
CA SER A 47 23.78 -39.95 19.48
C SER A 47 22.31 -40.08 19.06
N ILE A 48 21.63 -41.14 19.52
CA ILE A 48 20.20 -41.37 19.27
C ILE A 48 19.36 -40.33 20.01
N LEU A 49 19.69 -40.04 21.27
CA LEU A 49 19.03 -39.01 22.07
C LEU A 49 19.18 -37.63 21.43
N ASP A 50 20.40 -37.25 21.03
CA ASP A 50 20.67 -35.99 20.36
C ASP A 50 19.91 -35.87 19.04
N ALA A 51 19.84 -36.95 18.25
CA ALA A 51 19.09 -36.97 17.00
C ALA A 51 17.58 -36.74 17.25
N HIS A 52 17.01 -37.39 18.26
CA HIS A 52 15.62 -37.21 18.66
C HIS A 52 15.36 -35.79 19.18
N ILE A 53 16.24 -35.25 20.01
CA ILE A 53 16.15 -33.87 20.51
C ILE A 53 16.18 -32.88 19.35
N ARG A 54 17.12 -33.02 18.41
CA ARG A 54 17.19 -32.16 17.21
C ARG A 54 15.94 -32.29 16.34
N ALA A 55 15.36 -33.48 16.23
CA ALA A 55 14.13 -33.69 15.49
C ALA A 55 12.96 -32.95 16.14
N ARG A 56 12.79 -33.08 17.46
CA ARG A 56 11.76 -32.36 18.21
C ARG A 56 11.93 -30.85 18.13
N ILE A 57 13.15 -30.34 18.31
CA ILE A 57 13.43 -28.91 18.19
C ILE A 57 13.03 -28.40 16.80
N ARG A 58 13.32 -29.14 15.73
CA ARG A 58 12.92 -28.75 14.37
C ARG A 58 11.41 -28.69 14.21
N ASP A 59 10.70 -29.69 14.70
CA ASP A 59 9.23 -29.74 14.61
C ASP A 59 8.58 -28.56 15.38
N GLU A 60 9.05 -28.30 16.60
CA GLU A 60 8.60 -27.17 17.42
C GLU A 60 8.95 -25.82 16.76
N LEU A 61 10.12 -25.69 16.14
CA LEU A 61 10.49 -24.48 15.39
C LEU A 61 9.61 -24.27 14.16
N GLU A 62 9.22 -25.33 13.46
CA GLU A 62 8.28 -25.23 12.35
C GLU A 62 6.88 -24.85 12.83
N HIS A 63 6.43 -25.41 13.96
CA HIS A 63 5.17 -25.03 14.60
C HIS A 63 5.15 -23.53 14.92
N LEU A 64 6.17 -23.03 15.62
CA LEU A 64 6.27 -21.61 15.98
C LEU A 64 6.28 -20.68 14.77
N LYS A 65 6.92 -21.09 13.66
CA LYS A 65 6.91 -20.30 12.42
C LYS A 65 5.52 -20.22 11.78
N ARG A 66 4.73 -21.29 11.85
CA ARG A 66 3.35 -21.30 11.33
C ARG A 66 2.47 -20.38 12.19
N ASP A 67 2.62 -20.44 13.51
CA ASP A 67 1.89 -19.57 14.43
C ASP A 67 2.26 -18.10 14.23
N GLU A 68 3.56 -17.79 14.08
CA GLU A 68 4.04 -16.44 13.78
C GLU A 68 3.45 -15.90 12.47
N ALA A 69 3.38 -16.73 11.43
CA ALA A 69 2.77 -16.35 10.16
C ALA A 69 1.26 -16.08 10.30
N ALA A 70 0.55 -16.92 11.06
CA ALA A 70 -0.88 -16.74 11.32
C ALA A 70 -1.15 -15.44 12.10
N VAL A 71 -0.37 -15.18 13.16
CA VAL A 71 -0.49 -13.95 13.96
C VAL A 71 -0.17 -12.72 13.13
N ARG A 72 0.87 -12.77 12.26
CA ARG A 72 1.16 -11.67 11.33
C ARG A 72 0.01 -11.39 10.39
N GLN A 73 -0.58 -12.43 9.82
CA GLN A 73 -1.74 -12.28 8.93
C GLN A 73 -2.95 -11.68 9.67
N GLU A 74 -3.20 -12.09 10.91
CA GLU A 74 -4.26 -11.52 11.74
C GLU A 74 -4.00 -10.03 12.04
N ILE A 75 -2.76 -9.66 12.37
CA ILE A 75 -2.37 -8.25 12.59
C ILE A 75 -2.57 -7.44 11.32
N GLU A 76 -2.13 -7.94 10.15
CA GLU A 76 -2.32 -7.26 8.87
C GLU A 76 -3.80 -7.04 8.58
N GLN A 77 -4.65 -8.06 8.76
CA GLN A 77 -6.10 -7.93 8.59
C GLN A 77 -6.73 -6.95 9.59
N ALA A 78 -6.28 -6.96 10.84
CA ALA A 78 -6.76 -6.04 11.86
C ALA A 78 -6.38 -4.58 11.53
N LEU A 79 -5.17 -4.34 11.02
CA LEU A 79 -4.72 -3.03 10.58
C LEU A 79 -5.43 -2.57 9.31
N GLU A 80 -5.65 -3.45 8.34
CA GLU A 80 -6.45 -3.14 7.15
C GLU A 80 -7.88 -2.74 7.53
N LYS A 81 -8.49 -3.50 8.45
CA LYS A 81 -9.82 -3.18 8.96
C LYS A 81 -9.83 -1.87 9.75
N GLU A 82 -8.85 -1.64 10.63
CA GLU A 82 -8.75 -0.38 11.39
C GLU A 82 -8.55 0.82 10.44
N ASN A 83 -7.70 0.68 9.42
CA ASN A 83 -7.53 1.71 8.41
C ASN A 83 -8.85 1.98 7.67
N LEU A 84 -9.59 0.94 7.28
CA LEU A 84 -10.90 1.10 6.63
C LEU A 84 -11.95 1.72 7.57
N ASP A 85 -12.00 1.31 8.84
CA ASP A 85 -12.91 1.86 9.86
C ASP A 85 -12.56 3.32 10.19
N ARG A 86 -11.26 3.66 10.22
CA ARG A 86 -10.77 5.02 10.40
C ARG A 86 -11.05 5.89 9.17
N GLU A 87 -10.89 5.35 7.96
CA GLU A 87 -11.24 6.04 6.72
C GLU A 87 -12.75 6.29 6.62
N THR A 88 -13.58 5.30 6.95
CA THR A 88 -15.03 5.42 6.92
C THR A 88 -15.57 6.37 7.98
N SER A 89 -15.01 6.37 9.19
CA SER A 89 -15.35 7.37 10.22
C SER A 89 -14.93 8.79 9.82
N MET A 90 -13.72 8.96 9.27
CA MET A 90 -13.25 10.26 8.77
C MET A 90 -14.05 10.76 7.56
N ALA A 91 -14.54 9.86 6.70
CA ALA A 91 -15.40 10.20 5.57
C ALA A 91 -16.86 10.46 6.00
N GLY A 92 -17.34 9.76 7.03
CA GLY A 92 -18.69 9.92 7.59
C GLY A 92 -18.88 11.25 8.33
N GLU A 93 -17.86 11.71 9.05
CA GLU A 93 -17.88 13.02 9.74
C GLU A 93 -17.91 14.20 8.74
N ALA A 94 -17.37 14.01 7.52
CA ALA A 94 -17.43 14.99 6.43
C ALA A 94 -18.77 15.03 5.68
N SER A 95 -19.74 14.20 6.08
CA SER A 95 -21.10 14.15 5.53
C SER A 95 -22.18 14.66 6.50
N SER A 96 -21.80 15.50 7.47
CA SER A 96 -22.75 16.46 8.05
C SER A 96 -22.83 17.67 7.13
N PRO A 97 -24.01 18.02 6.58
CA PRO A 97 -24.19 19.30 5.93
C PRO A 97 -24.11 20.38 7.01
N GLU A 98 -23.73 21.59 6.59
CA GLU A 98 -23.70 22.84 7.39
C GLU A 98 -22.32 23.18 7.99
N GLY A 99 -21.62 24.12 7.35
CA GLY A 99 -20.49 24.81 7.96
C GLY A 99 -19.45 25.27 6.95
N GLU A 100 -19.66 26.45 6.38
CA GLU A 100 -18.63 27.15 5.63
C GLU A 100 -17.46 27.50 6.56
N SER A 101 -16.27 26.94 6.31
CA SER A 101 -15.02 27.58 6.73
C SER A 101 -13.85 27.07 5.91
N GLU A 102 -13.33 27.99 5.13
CA GLU A 102 -12.01 28.05 4.54
C GLU A 102 -10.90 27.54 5.51
N SER A 103 -10.22 26.46 5.14
CA SER A 103 -8.75 26.32 5.12
C SER A 103 -8.33 24.86 5.10
N THR A 104 -7.83 24.44 3.95
CA THR A 104 -6.60 23.66 3.80
C THR A 104 -6.17 22.78 4.99
N THR A 105 -6.54 21.51 4.98
CA THR A 105 -5.63 20.36 5.18
C THR A 105 -6.39 19.04 5.17
N GLY A 106 -6.02 18.15 4.24
CA GLY A 106 -6.20 16.71 4.44
C GLY A 106 -7.55 16.11 4.04
N SER A 107 -8.09 16.43 2.87
CA SER A 107 -8.98 15.49 2.19
C SER A 107 -8.14 14.27 1.76
N ILE A 108 -7.99 13.28 2.64
CA ILE A 108 -7.41 11.99 2.29
C ILE A 108 -8.45 11.26 1.45
N LYS A 109 -8.55 11.62 0.17
CA LYS A 109 -9.33 10.88 -0.81
C LYS A 109 -8.58 9.57 -1.08
N ASN A 110 -9.29 8.45 -0.98
CA ASN A 110 -8.79 7.10 -1.29
C ASN A 110 -8.02 7.09 -2.62
N SER A 111 -6.96 6.28 -2.72
CA SER A 111 -6.23 6.00 -3.98
C SER A 111 -7.15 5.77 -5.19
N ALA A 112 -8.26 5.03 -5.03
CA ALA A 112 -9.23 4.79 -6.10
C ALA A 112 -10.00 6.04 -6.52
N ALA A 113 -10.37 6.91 -5.57
CA ALA A 113 -10.99 8.20 -5.85
C ALA A 113 -9.99 9.18 -6.49
N LEU A 114 -8.72 9.14 -6.07
CA LEU A 114 -7.64 9.93 -6.67
C LEU A 114 -7.39 9.54 -8.13
N PHE A 115 -7.49 8.25 -8.48
CA PHE A 115 -7.38 7.82 -9.88
C PHE A 115 -8.51 8.39 -10.75
N GLY A 116 -9.75 8.38 -10.25
CA GLY A 116 -10.90 9.00 -10.93
C GLY A 116 -10.72 10.51 -11.09
N ASP A 117 -10.34 11.20 -10.02
CA ASP A 117 -10.10 12.66 -10.02
C ASP A 117 -8.95 13.02 -11.00
N LEU A 118 -7.88 12.22 -11.04
CA LEU A 118 -6.76 12.44 -11.97
C LEU A 118 -7.17 12.23 -13.44
N GLU A 119 -8.01 11.25 -13.72
CA GLU A 119 -8.51 11.00 -15.07
C GLU A 119 -9.47 12.12 -15.52
N GLU A 120 -10.32 12.61 -14.62
CA GLU A 120 -11.19 13.75 -14.89
C GLU A 120 -10.38 15.04 -15.13
N VAL A 121 -9.34 15.29 -14.33
CA VAL A 121 -8.45 16.44 -14.50
C VAL A 121 -7.70 16.35 -15.83
N LYS A 122 -7.18 15.18 -16.20
CA LYS A 122 -6.54 14.97 -17.51
C LYS A 122 -7.52 15.23 -18.66
N ALA A 123 -8.74 14.69 -18.58
CA ALA A 123 -9.76 14.90 -19.59
C ALA A 123 -10.18 16.38 -19.71
N LYS A 124 -10.24 17.13 -18.60
CA LYS A 124 -10.50 18.58 -18.60
C LYS A 124 -9.35 19.35 -19.24
N ILE A 125 -8.10 19.00 -18.95
CA ILE A 125 -6.92 19.62 -19.56
C ILE A 125 -6.89 19.36 -21.06
N ASP A 126 -7.11 18.13 -21.49
CA ASP A 126 -7.10 17.76 -22.91
C ASP A 126 -8.22 18.47 -23.68
N LYS A 127 -9.42 18.55 -23.10
CA LYS A 127 -10.53 19.34 -23.67
C LYS A 127 -10.18 20.81 -23.77
N TYR A 128 -9.56 21.39 -22.73
CA TYR A 128 -9.16 22.80 -22.74
C TYR A 128 -8.06 23.08 -23.77
N GLN A 129 -7.06 22.20 -23.87
CA GLN A 129 -5.99 22.31 -24.87
C GLN A 129 -6.50 22.11 -26.29
N ALA A 130 -7.43 21.18 -26.52
CA ALA A 130 -8.08 21.00 -27.80
C ALA A 130 -8.86 22.25 -28.20
N ASN A 131 -9.68 22.80 -27.30
CA ASN A 131 -10.47 24.01 -27.53
C ASN A 131 -9.59 25.26 -27.75
N LYS A 132 -8.47 25.36 -27.01
CA LYS A 132 -7.49 26.44 -27.19
C LYS A 132 -6.79 26.37 -28.55
N LYS A 133 -6.47 25.17 -29.03
CA LYS A 133 -5.85 24.96 -30.35
C LYS A 133 -6.83 25.13 -31.51
N SER A 134 -8.14 24.92 -31.29
CA SER A 134 -9.10 24.87 -32.39
C SER A 134 -9.79 26.18 -32.73
N THR A 135 -9.94 27.14 -31.82
CA THR A 135 -11.15 27.99 -31.97
C THR A 135 -11.13 29.41 -31.49
N GLU A 136 -10.04 30.00 -31.03
CA GLU A 136 -10.11 31.45 -30.80
C GLU A 136 -9.76 32.22 -32.07
N TYR A 137 -8.51 32.36 -32.50
CA TYR A 137 -8.23 33.29 -33.62
C TYR A 137 -7.02 32.90 -34.47
N PRO A 138 -7.18 32.03 -35.49
CA PRO A 138 -6.07 31.56 -36.32
C PRO A 138 -5.39 32.68 -37.12
N GLU A 139 -6.14 33.75 -37.45
CA GLU A 139 -5.60 34.94 -38.12
C GLU A 139 -4.59 35.68 -37.23
N VAL A 140 -4.86 35.80 -35.93
CA VAL A 140 -3.97 36.50 -34.99
C VAL A 140 -2.75 35.66 -34.65
N GLU A 141 -2.89 34.34 -34.51
CA GLU A 141 -1.72 33.45 -34.34
C GLU A 141 -0.81 33.46 -35.57
N ALA A 142 -1.37 33.39 -36.78
CA ALA A 142 -0.59 33.44 -38.01
C ALA A 142 0.15 34.78 -38.18
N ASN A 143 -0.55 35.91 -37.94
CA ASN A 143 0.06 37.24 -38.02
C ASN A 143 1.09 37.45 -36.89
N GLY A 144 0.84 36.93 -35.69
CA GLY A 144 1.78 36.99 -34.56
C GLY A 144 3.06 36.20 -34.83
N ALA A 145 2.95 35.01 -35.42
CA ALA A 145 4.09 34.21 -35.87
C ALA A 145 4.90 34.93 -36.96
N ALA A 146 4.23 35.56 -37.93
CA ALA A 146 4.89 36.33 -38.99
C ALA A 146 5.70 37.53 -38.44
N VAL A 147 5.16 38.24 -37.44
CA VAL A 147 5.88 39.31 -36.73
C VAL A 147 7.09 38.76 -35.99
N ALA A 148 6.92 37.68 -35.23
CA ALA A 148 8.01 37.06 -34.49
C ALA A 148 9.14 36.60 -35.42
N ASP A 149 8.81 35.99 -36.56
CA ASP A 149 9.78 35.54 -37.55
C ASP A 149 10.46 36.70 -38.27
N CYS A 150 9.76 37.79 -38.53
CA CYS A 150 10.36 39.00 -39.10
C CYS A 150 11.42 39.60 -38.16
N TYR A 151 11.11 39.72 -36.86
CA TYR A 151 12.07 40.22 -35.86
C TYR A 151 13.24 39.28 -35.63
N ARG A 152 13.02 37.96 -35.68
CA ARG A 152 14.11 36.97 -35.61
C ARG A 152 15.09 37.10 -36.77
N LYS A 153 14.59 37.40 -37.98
CA LYS A 153 15.40 37.58 -39.21
C LYS A 153 16.08 38.96 -39.25
N ASN A 154 15.46 40.00 -38.69
CA ASN A 154 15.93 41.38 -38.76
C ASN A 154 16.29 41.97 -37.38
N LYS A 155 17.20 41.32 -36.66
CA LYS A 155 17.58 41.70 -35.28
C LYS A 155 18.10 43.14 -35.14
N ASP A 156 18.90 43.60 -36.11
CA ASP A 156 19.52 44.93 -36.08
C ASP A 156 18.68 46.01 -36.79
N LYS A 157 17.57 45.62 -37.43
CA LYS A 157 16.72 46.52 -38.24
C LYS A 157 15.23 46.24 -38.00
N PRO A 158 14.72 46.50 -36.77
CA PRO A 158 13.33 46.21 -36.42
C PRO A 158 12.31 47.01 -37.25
N LEU A 159 12.70 48.18 -37.78
CA LEU A 159 11.85 49.05 -38.59
C LEU A 159 11.39 48.43 -39.93
N ILE A 160 12.04 47.35 -40.39
CA ILE A 160 11.62 46.63 -41.61
C ILE A 160 10.30 45.86 -41.37
N CYS A 161 10.03 45.47 -40.12
CA CYS A 161 8.89 44.61 -39.75
C CYS A 161 7.58 45.35 -39.50
N VAL A 162 7.53 46.66 -39.76
CA VAL A 162 6.35 47.51 -39.49
C VAL A 162 5.12 47.02 -40.25
N SER A 163 5.26 46.54 -41.49
CA SER A 163 4.13 46.00 -42.27
C SER A 163 3.46 44.82 -41.57
N GLU A 164 4.23 43.85 -41.07
CA GLU A 164 3.68 42.67 -40.39
C GLU A 164 3.04 43.05 -39.04
N VAL A 165 3.63 44.02 -38.33
CA VAL A 165 3.04 44.56 -37.10
C VAL A 165 1.70 45.24 -37.36
N THR A 166 1.55 45.99 -38.48
CA THR A 166 0.25 46.60 -38.82
C THR A 166 -0.83 45.59 -39.12
N LYS A 167 -0.50 44.48 -39.79
CA LYS A 167 -1.45 43.38 -40.04
C LYS A 167 -1.87 42.68 -38.76
N PHE A 168 -0.91 42.41 -37.87
CA PHE A 168 -1.19 41.84 -36.55
C PHE A 168 -2.10 42.76 -35.73
N LYS A 169 -1.80 44.06 -35.68
CA LYS A 169 -2.62 45.05 -34.98
C LYS A 169 -4.04 45.10 -35.55
N ALA A 170 -4.21 45.15 -36.87
CA ALA A 170 -5.53 45.15 -37.49
C ALA A 170 -6.32 43.86 -37.21
N ALA A 171 -5.65 42.70 -37.13
CA ALA A 171 -6.28 41.44 -36.77
C ALA A 171 -6.73 41.44 -35.29
N VAL A 172 -5.91 41.95 -34.37
CA VAL A 172 -6.26 42.10 -32.95
C VAL A 172 -7.41 43.11 -32.76
N ASP A 173 -7.38 44.25 -33.45
CA ASP A 173 -8.46 45.26 -33.40
C ASP A 173 -9.81 44.66 -33.82
N ARG A 174 -9.82 43.74 -34.80
CA ARG A 174 -11.03 43.00 -35.22
C ARG A 174 -11.51 42.04 -34.14
N LEU A 175 -10.60 41.41 -33.40
CA LEU A 175 -10.97 40.51 -32.29
C LEU A 175 -11.56 41.28 -31.13
N GLU A 176 -10.96 42.41 -30.79
CA GLU A 176 -11.43 43.28 -29.70
C GLU A 176 -12.83 43.83 -30.02
N GLN A 177 -13.11 44.17 -31.28
CA GLN A 177 -14.45 44.56 -31.72
C GLN A 177 -15.46 43.41 -31.68
N ALA A 178 -15.03 42.16 -31.91
CA ALA A 178 -15.89 40.98 -31.93
C ALA A 178 -16.16 40.40 -30.52
N SER A 179 -15.26 40.65 -29.54
CA SER A 179 -15.37 40.12 -28.18
C SER A 179 -15.14 41.22 -27.13
N PRO A 180 -16.21 41.86 -26.62
CA PRO A 180 -16.09 42.91 -25.60
C PRO A 180 -15.78 42.37 -24.18
N ILE A 181 -15.40 41.10 -24.04
CA ILE A 181 -15.28 40.40 -22.75
C ILE A 181 -13.89 40.55 -22.12
N PHE A 182 -12.87 40.96 -22.88
CA PHE A 182 -11.53 41.18 -22.33
C PHE A 182 -11.20 42.67 -22.22
N PRO A 183 -11.28 43.29 -21.02
CA PRO A 183 -10.63 44.56 -20.79
C PRO A 183 -9.13 44.26 -20.64
N VAL A 184 -8.34 44.35 -21.71
CA VAL A 184 -6.88 44.37 -21.55
C VAL A 184 -6.45 45.83 -21.42
N ILE A 185 -6.04 46.13 -20.19
CA ILE A 185 -5.01 47.10 -19.79
C ILE A 185 -4.42 47.84 -20.99
N THR A 186 -4.86 49.09 -21.13
CA THR A 186 -4.25 50.12 -21.97
C THR A 186 -2.75 50.10 -21.71
N VAL A 187 -1.97 49.48 -22.60
CA VAL A 187 -0.52 49.67 -22.60
C VAL A 187 -0.31 51.12 -22.99
N VAL A 188 0.08 51.89 -21.99
CA VAL A 188 0.33 53.32 -22.03
C VAL A 188 1.33 53.63 -23.14
N ARG A 189 0.83 54.38 -24.12
CA ARG A 189 1.46 55.45 -24.91
C ARG A 189 2.82 55.19 -25.57
#